data_AF-B3CCD9-F1
#
_entry.id   AF-B3CCD9-F1
#
_cell.length_a   1.000
_cell.length_b   1.000
_cell.length_c   1.000
_cell.angle_alpha   90.00
_cell.angle_beta   90.00
_cell.angle_gamma   90.00
#
_symmetry.space_group_name_H-M   'P 1'
#
loop_
_entity.id
_entity.type
_entity.pdbx_description
1 polymer ?
#
loop_
_entity_poly.entity_id
_entity_poly.type
_entity_poly.pdbx_seq_one_letter_code
_entity_poly.pdbx_strand_id
1 'polypeptide(L)'
;MRNILKATTLENKFPLFTVENGCIVSKDADITVAFRVELPELFTVTAAEYEAIHSAWNKAVKVLPDYSIVHKQDWFIKENYAPDIQKDDLSFLSRSFERHFNERPFLNHTCYLFLTKTTKERSRMQSNFSTLCRGFLVPKEIKDRETVTKFLEAVGQFESIMNDSGFITLTRLTSDEIIGTRETAGIVEKYFSLSQTDTTMLKDISLGADEMKIGDDILCLHTLSDAEDMPGKVGTDTRYEKLSTDRSDCRLSFASPVGVLLSCNHIYNQYIFIDDHTENLKQFEKMARNMHSLSKYSRANQINKSWIEEYLNEAHSLGLISVRCHCNIMAWSDDRDELKHIKNDVGSQLALMECKPRHNTTDTPTLFWAGIPGNQADFPAEESFYTFIEQALCLFTEETNYKSSLSPFGIKMVDRVTGKPLHIDISDLPMKRGIITNRNNTLYFCRFYIV
;
A
#
# COMPACT_ATOMS: atom_id res chain seq x y z
N MET A 1 37.86 7.81 19.82
CA MET A 1 37.11 8.15 18.59
C MET A 1 35.89 8.95 19.01
N ARG A 2 35.87 10.26 18.75
CA ARG A 2 34.67 11.08 19.01
C ARG A 2 33.68 10.81 17.89
N ASN A 3 32.50 10.31 18.24
CA ASN A 3 31.38 10.17 17.32
C ASN A 3 30.95 11.58 16.93
N ILE A 4 31.41 12.06 15.77
CA ILE A 4 30.89 13.29 15.17
C ILE A 4 29.54 12.88 14.61
N LEU A 5 28.45 13.17 15.33
CA LEU A 5 27.11 13.16 14.77
C LEU A 5 27.13 14.18 13.62
N LYS A 6 27.38 13.71 12.39
CA LYS A 6 27.36 14.54 11.19
C LYS A 6 25.90 14.82 10.85
N ALA A 7 25.34 15.86 11.45
CA ALA A 7 24.13 16.48 10.92
C ALA A 7 24.40 16.84 9.45
N THR A 8 23.60 16.30 8.54
CA THR A 8 23.68 16.53 7.10
C THR A 8 22.33 17.08 6.65
N THR A 9 22.31 18.03 5.72
CA THR A 9 21.05 18.57 5.19
C THR A 9 20.31 17.52 4.36
N LEU A 10 18.98 17.49 4.49
CA LEU A 10 18.13 16.56 3.74
C LEU A 10 18.34 16.70 2.22
N GLU A 11 18.53 17.93 1.72
CA GLU A 11 18.81 18.24 0.31
C GLU A 11 19.98 17.43 -0.28
N ASN A 12 21.06 17.28 0.51
CA ASN A 12 22.24 16.53 0.09
C ASN A 12 21.95 15.02 -0.01
N LYS A 13 21.08 14.48 0.85
CA LYS A 13 20.73 13.06 0.92
C LYS A 13 19.46 12.70 0.17
N PHE A 14 18.74 13.69 -0.35
CA PHE A 14 17.46 13.51 -1.01
C PHE A 14 17.61 12.56 -2.21
N PRO A 15 16.79 11.51 -2.35
CA PRO A 15 16.97 10.52 -3.42
C PRO A 15 16.47 11.03 -4.77
N LEU A 16 15.60 12.03 -4.80
CA LEU A 16 14.99 12.54 -6.02
C LEU A 16 15.89 13.59 -6.70
N PHE A 17 15.93 13.56 -8.03
CA PHE A 17 16.66 14.51 -8.86
C PHE A 17 15.75 15.60 -9.42
N THR A 18 14.70 15.20 -10.13
CA THR A 18 13.74 16.11 -10.78
C THR A 18 12.41 15.41 -11.01
N VAL A 19 11.35 16.19 -11.24
CA VAL A 19 10.05 15.68 -11.71
C VAL A 19 9.76 16.32 -13.07
N GLU A 20 9.72 15.49 -14.11
CA GLU A 20 9.54 15.91 -15.50
C GLU A 20 8.34 15.21 -16.10
N ASN A 21 7.42 15.96 -16.73
CA ASN A 21 6.22 15.43 -17.39
C ASN A 21 5.38 14.47 -16.52
N GLY A 22 5.22 14.75 -15.22
CA GLY A 22 4.51 13.89 -14.28
C GLY A 22 5.22 12.55 -14.01
N CYS A 23 6.52 12.45 -14.28
CA CYS A 23 7.38 11.34 -13.89
C CYS A 23 8.41 11.82 -12.88
N ILE A 24 8.65 11.04 -11.83
CA ILE A 24 9.71 11.28 -10.86
C ILE A 24 10.99 10.62 -11.38
N VAL A 25 12.09 11.37 -11.39
CA VAL A 25 13.42 10.87 -11.75
C VAL A 25 14.30 10.87 -10.51
N SER A 26 14.81 9.70 -10.13
CA SER A 26 15.73 9.57 -9.00
C SER A 26 17.15 10.00 -9.38
N LYS A 27 18.01 10.31 -8.40
CA LYS A 27 19.43 10.65 -8.63
C LYS A 27 20.24 9.51 -9.23
N ASP A 28 19.76 8.28 -9.05
CA ASP A 28 20.31 7.06 -9.64
C ASP A 28 19.63 6.68 -10.96
N ALA A 29 18.88 7.63 -11.53
CA ALA A 29 18.24 7.57 -12.84
C ALA A 29 17.07 6.59 -12.98
N ASP A 30 16.41 6.14 -11.90
CA ASP A 30 15.13 5.44 -12.06
C ASP A 30 14.02 6.40 -12.47
N ILE A 31 13.00 5.83 -13.11
CA ILE A 31 11.82 6.57 -13.54
C ILE A 31 10.60 5.99 -12.85
N THR A 32 9.85 6.85 -12.17
CA THR A 32 8.63 6.47 -11.47
C THR A 32 7.44 7.25 -11.99
N VAL A 33 6.37 6.54 -12.33
CA VAL A 33 5.06 7.13 -12.63
C VAL A 33 4.16 6.94 -11.42
N ALA A 34 3.52 8.02 -10.97
CA ALA A 34 2.67 8.02 -9.79
C ALA A 34 1.18 8.16 -10.18
N PHE A 35 0.33 7.39 -9.52
CA PHE A 35 -1.12 7.40 -9.69
C PHE A 35 -1.81 7.58 -8.34
N ARG A 36 -2.95 8.27 -8.35
CA ARG A 36 -3.97 8.19 -7.31
C ARG A 36 -4.90 7.04 -7.64
N VAL A 37 -5.18 6.19 -6.65
CA VAL A 37 -6.04 5.01 -6.82
C VAL A 37 -7.35 5.24 -6.08
N GLU A 38 -8.46 5.15 -6.80
CA GLU A 38 -9.79 5.05 -6.19
C GLU A 38 -10.22 3.59 -6.09
N LEU A 39 -10.36 3.12 -4.86
CA LEU A 39 -10.81 1.77 -4.54
C LEU A 39 -12.32 1.77 -4.23
N PRO A 40 -13.01 0.62 -4.38
CA PRO A 40 -14.40 0.47 -3.98
C PRO A 40 -14.60 0.62 -2.48
N GLU A 41 -15.80 1.03 -2.06
CA GLU A 41 -16.12 1.23 -0.64
C GLU A 41 -16.29 -0.12 0.08
N LEU A 42 -16.01 -0.15 1.39
CA LEU A 42 -16.18 -1.34 2.24
C LEU A 42 -17.51 -2.06 2.01
N PHE A 43 -17.45 -3.38 1.93
CA PHE A 43 -18.59 -4.28 1.73
C PHE A 43 -19.40 -4.05 0.44
N THR A 44 -18.99 -3.17 -0.48
CA THR A 44 -19.72 -2.96 -1.74
C THR A 44 -19.45 -4.04 -2.79
N VAL A 45 -18.39 -4.81 -2.61
CA VAL A 45 -17.87 -5.79 -3.57
C VAL A 45 -18.21 -7.22 -3.14
N THR A 46 -18.57 -8.05 -4.11
CA THR A 46 -18.85 -9.48 -3.97
C THR A 46 -17.61 -10.33 -4.24
N ALA A 47 -17.63 -11.62 -3.86
CA ALA A 47 -16.51 -12.54 -4.10
C ALA A 47 -16.08 -12.61 -5.58
N ALA A 48 -17.06 -12.69 -6.50
CA ALA A 48 -16.78 -12.73 -7.94
C ALA A 48 -16.16 -11.42 -8.46
N GLU A 49 -16.50 -10.28 -7.85
CA GLU A 49 -15.91 -8.99 -8.19
C GLU A 49 -14.49 -8.86 -7.62
N TYR A 50 -14.19 -9.41 -6.43
CA TYR A 50 -12.81 -9.51 -5.94
C TYR A 50 -11.94 -10.38 -6.85
N GLU A 51 -12.45 -11.50 -7.35
CA GLU A 51 -11.74 -12.31 -8.35
C GLU A 51 -11.51 -11.53 -9.66
N ALA A 52 -12.48 -10.71 -10.08
CA ALA A 52 -12.34 -9.87 -11.26
C ALA A 52 -11.28 -8.76 -11.07
N ILE A 53 -11.26 -8.11 -9.91
CA ILE A 53 -10.24 -7.13 -9.51
C ILE A 53 -8.86 -7.77 -9.49
N HIS A 54 -8.72 -8.93 -8.84
CA HIS A 54 -7.47 -9.69 -8.79
C HIS A 54 -6.99 -10.08 -10.20
N SER A 55 -7.89 -10.53 -11.07
CA SER A 55 -7.58 -10.85 -12.46
C SER A 55 -7.13 -9.61 -13.24
N ALA A 56 -7.73 -8.45 -13.00
CA ALA A 56 -7.34 -7.18 -13.62
C ALA A 56 -5.93 -6.77 -13.20
N TRP A 57 -5.63 -6.79 -11.89
CA TRP A 57 -4.28 -6.55 -11.39
C TRP A 57 -3.26 -7.53 -11.97
N ASN A 58 -3.58 -8.82 -12.02
CA ASN A 58 -2.67 -9.84 -12.56
C ASN A 58 -2.34 -9.54 -14.03
N LYS A 59 -3.33 -9.19 -14.85
CA LYS A 59 -3.11 -8.78 -16.25
C LYS A 59 -2.28 -7.51 -16.33
N ALA A 60 -2.58 -6.50 -15.52
CA ALA A 60 -1.88 -5.22 -15.53
C ALA A 60 -0.40 -5.39 -15.16
N VAL A 61 -0.10 -6.09 -14.05
CA VAL A 61 1.28 -6.35 -13.59
C VAL A 61 2.09 -7.11 -14.64
N LYS A 62 1.48 -8.07 -15.35
CA LYS A 62 2.15 -8.86 -16.41
C LYS A 62 2.56 -8.04 -17.63
N VAL A 63 1.99 -6.86 -17.85
CA VAL A 63 2.37 -5.97 -18.96
C VAL A 63 3.66 -5.21 -18.69
N LEU A 64 4.04 -5.05 -17.41
CA LEU A 64 5.23 -4.31 -17.03
C LEU A 64 6.51 -5.07 -17.43
N PRO A 65 7.55 -4.35 -17.89
CA PRO A 65 8.81 -4.98 -18.27
C PRO A 65 9.60 -5.47 -17.06
N ASP A 66 10.59 -6.34 -17.30
CA ASP A 66 11.50 -6.82 -16.26
C ASP A 66 12.22 -5.68 -15.53
N TYR A 67 12.54 -5.90 -14.26
CA TYR A 67 13.10 -4.91 -13.33
C TYR A 67 12.19 -3.68 -13.17
N SER A 68 10.89 -3.94 -13.04
CA SER A 68 9.88 -2.97 -12.64
C SER A 68 9.39 -3.26 -11.22
N ILE A 69 9.06 -2.21 -10.49
CA ILE A 69 8.59 -2.28 -9.12
C ILE A 69 7.19 -1.66 -9.06
N VAL A 70 6.24 -2.45 -8.60
CA VAL A 70 4.88 -2.00 -8.29
C VAL A 70 4.84 -1.72 -6.80
N HIS A 71 4.63 -0.47 -6.42
CA HIS A 71 4.51 -0.07 -5.03
C HIS A 71 3.16 0.59 -4.79
N LYS A 72 2.28 -0.11 -4.10
CA LYS A 72 0.98 0.40 -3.66
C LYS A 72 1.11 0.85 -2.21
N GLN A 73 0.70 2.08 -1.93
CA GLN A 73 0.87 2.73 -0.64
C GLN A 73 -0.49 3.26 -0.17
N ASP A 74 -1.02 2.62 0.87
CA ASP A 74 -2.32 2.94 1.46
C ASP A 74 -2.10 3.70 2.76
N TRP A 75 -2.62 4.93 2.79
CA TRP A 75 -2.46 5.86 3.89
C TRP A 75 -3.72 5.90 4.74
N PHE A 76 -3.58 5.56 6.00
CA PHE A 76 -4.64 5.57 6.98
C PHE A 76 -4.30 6.58 8.08
N ILE A 77 -4.95 7.74 8.05
CA ILE A 77 -4.71 8.83 9.01
C ILE A 77 -5.99 9.12 9.80
N LYS A 78 -5.89 9.15 11.13
CA LYS A 78 -6.95 9.61 12.02
C LYS A 78 -7.17 11.09 11.79
N GLU A 79 -8.38 11.43 11.35
CA GLU A 79 -8.86 12.81 11.20
C GLU A 79 -10.08 13.02 12.08
N ASN A 80 -10.32 14.26 12.48
CA ASN A 80 -11.49 14.62 13.26
C ASN A 80 -12.59 15.14 12.34
N TYR A 81 -13.82 14.63 12.51
CA TYR A 81 -14.96 15.11 11.76
C TYR A 81 -15.24 16.58 12.08
N ALA A 82 -15.14 17.42 11.05
CA ALA A 82 -15.46 18.83 11.11
C ALA A 82 -16.88 19.07 10.56
N PRO A 83 -17.86 19.37 11.41
CA PRO A 83 -19.23 19.62 10.97
C PRO A 83 -19.35 20.95 10.23
N ASP A 84 -20.14 20.96 9.16
CA ASP A 84 -20.48 22.18 8.43
C ASP A 84 -21.70 22.85 9.10
N ILE A 85 -21.47 23.52 10.23
CA ILE A 85 -22.51 24.11 11.09
C ILE A 85 -23.09 25.41 10.49
N GLN A 86 -22.42 26.02 9.50
CA GLN A 86 -22.76 27.37 9.00
C GLN A 86 -23.77 27.38 7.84
N LYS A 87 -24.33 26.24 7.44
CA LYS A 87 -25.42 26.21 6.47
C LYS A 87 -26.70 26.78 7.10
N ASP A 88 -27.17 27.92 6.58
CA ASP A 88 -28.30 28.71 7.09
C ASP A 88 -29.65 27.95 7.16
N ASP A 89 -29.77 26.79 6.51
CA ASP A 89 -31.00 25.98 6.43
C ASP A 89 -30.98 24.68 7.26
N LEU A 90 -30.07 24.54 8.23
CA LEU A 90 -30.01 23.30 9.04
C LEU A 90 -31.19 23.19 10.02
N SER A 91 -32.00 22.13 9.87
CA SER A 91 -33.04 21.76 10.83
C SER A 91 -32.45 21.50 12.24
N PHE A 92 -33.28 21.61 13.29
CA PHE A 92 -32.86 21.35 14.68
C PHE A 92 -32.20 19.97 14.86
N LEU A 93 -32.76 18.93 14.22
CA LEU A 93 -32.20 17.58 14.26
C LEU A 93 -30.87 17.51 13.52
N SER A 94 -30.78 18.13 12.34
CA SER A 94 -29.54 18.18 11.56
C SER A 94 -28.42 18.89 12.33
N ARG A 95 -28.73 19.99 13.04
CA ARG A 95 -27.77 20.71 13.88
C ARG A 95 -27.35 19.91 15.11
N SER A 96 -28.28 19.18 15.72
CA SER A 96 -27.99 18.31 16.87
C SER A 96 -27.12 17.12 16.47
N PHE A 97 -27.37 16.54 15.29
CA PHE A 97 -26.54 15.51 14.68
C PHE A 97 -25.11 16.00 14.43
N GLU A 98 -24.94 17.13 13.74
CA GLU A 98 -23.61 17.73 13.49
C GLU A 98 -22.84 18.01 14.79
N ARG A 99 -23.53 18.48 15.83
CA ARG A 99 -22.94 18.70 17.16
C ARG A 99 -22.55 17.41 17.86
N HIS A 100 -23.35 16.35 17.74
CA HIS A 100 -23.08 15.07 18.39
C HIS A 100 -21.83 14.39 17.82
N PHE A 101 -21.58 14.54 16.52
CA PHE A 101 -20.44 13.94 15.85
C PHE A 101 -19.24 14.89 15.68
N ASN A 102 -19.34 16.13 16.18
CA ASN A 102 -18.24 17.09 16.14
C ASN A 102 -16.99 16.50 16.81
N GLU A 103 -15.83 16.67 16.17
CA GLU A 103 -14.53 16.19 16.64
C GLU A 103 -14.41 14.67 16.78
N ARG A 104 -15.36 13.90 16.24
CA ARG A 104 -15.24 12.44 16.28
C ARG A 104 -14.09 11.99 15.39
N PRO A 105 -13.12 11.22 15.92
CA PRO A 105 -12.04 10.69 15.11
C PRO A 105 -12.56 9.61 14.17
N PHE A 106 -12.16 9.69 12.91
CA PHE A 106 -12.37 8.66 11.90
C PHE A 106 -11.06 8.40 11.16
N LEU A 107 -10.91 7.22 10.59
CA LEU A 107 -9.75 6.90 9.77
C LEU A 107 -10.04 7.38 8.35
N ASN A 108 -9.23 8.27 7.80
CA ASN A 108 -9.26 8.65 6.40
C ASN A 108 -8.33 7.74 5.61
N HIS A 109 -8.75 7.31 4.41
CA HIS A 109 -7.96 6.42 3.56
C HIS A 109 -7.64 7.09 2.22
N THR A 110 -6.36 7.15 1.89
CA THR A 110 -5.88 7.60 0.57
C THR A 110 -4.90 6.56 0.00
N CYS A 111 -5.09 6.14 -1.25
CA CYS A 111 -4.23 5.16 -1.88
C CYS A 111 -3.45 5.78 -3.05
N TYR A 112 -2.15 5.52 -3.07
CA TYR A 112 -1.24 5.89 -4.15
C TYR A 112 -0.58 4.65 -4.75
N LEU A 113 -0.31 4.68 -6.05
CA LEU A 113 0.40 3.63 -6.76
C LEU A 113 1.61 4.24 -7.47
N PHE A 114 2.78 3.66 -7.24
CA PHE A 114 4.04 4.06 -7.84
C PHE A 114 4.57 2.90 -8.69
N LEU A 115 4.71 3.13 -9.98
CA LEU A 115 5.32 2.19 -10.92
C LEU A 115 6.72 2.69 -11.24
N THR A 116 7.74 1.95 -10.82
CA THR A 116 9.14 2.35 -10.97
C THR A 116 9.87 1.42 -11.93
N LYS A 117 10.60 1.97 -12.89
CA LYS A 117 11.55 1.23 -13.71
C LYS A 117 12.95 1.38 -13.12
N THR A 118 13.57 0.26 -12.78
CA THR A 118 14.96 0.23 -12.29
C THR A 118 15.84 -0.69 -13.13
N THR A 119 17.10 -0.83 -12.72
CA THR A 119 18.11 -1.68 -13.36
C THR A 119 18.38 -2.94 -12.54
N LYS A 120 18.92 -3.97 -13.21
CA LYS A 120 19.25 -5.27 -12.59
C LYS A 120 20.19 -5.14 -11.39
N GLU A 121 21.20 -4.28 -11.47
CA GLU A 121 22.19 -4.11 -10.40
C GLU A 121 21.55 -3.54 -9.13
N ARG A 122 20.58 -2.63 -9.29
CA ARG A 122 19.89 -2.00 -8.18
C ARG A 122 18.86 -2.89 -7.52
N SER A 123 18.17 -3.72 -8.29
CA SER A 123 17.23 -4.72 -7.75
C SER A 123 17.89 -5.68 -6.74
N ARG A 124 19.23 -5.81 -6.76
CA ARG A 124 20.00 -6.69 -5.86
C ARG A 124 20.72 -5.97 -4.72
N MET A 125 20.47 -4.67 -4.53
CA MET A 125 21.12 -3.91 -3.47
C MET A 125 20.66 -4.37 -2.08
N GLN A 126 21.57 -4.30 -1.10
CA GLN A 126 21.31 -4.64 0.29
C GLN A 126 21.24 -3.38 1.16
N SER A 127 20.67 -3.48 2.37
CA SER A 127 20.46 -2.39 3.34
C SER A 127 21.74 -1.58 3.61
N ASN A 128 22.90 -2.25 3.68
CA ASN A 128 24.20 -1.61 3.90
C ASN A 128 24.63 -0.67 2.75
N PHE A 129 24.02 -0.81 1.58
CA PHE A 129 24.32 -0.05 0.37
C PHE A 129 23.26 0.99 0.01
N SER A 130 22.23 1.19 0.84
CA SER A 130 21.21 2.22 0.62
C SER A 130 21.82 3.61 0.43
N THR A 131 21.14 4.45 -0.34
CA THR A 131 21.47 5.86 -0.58
C THR A 131 21.67 6.65 0.72
N LEU A 132 20.99 6.28 1.80
CA LEU A 132 21.20 6.81 3.14
C LEU A 132 22.64 6.61 3.64
N CYS A 133 23.21 5.43 3.41
CA CYS A 133 24.51 5.01 3.89
C CYS A 133 25.67 5.36 2.92
N ARG A 134 25.37 5.67 1.65
CA ARG A 134 26.38 5.92 0.60
C ARG A 134 26.85 7.39 0.49
N GLY A 135 28.09 7.59 0.05
CA GLY A 135 28.60 8.83 -0.56
C GLY A 135 28.58 8.71 -2.09
N PHE A 136 27.99 9.68 -2.77
CA PHE A 136 27.59 9.65 -4.18
C PHE A 136 28.55 8.98 -5.17
N LEU A 137 28.00 8.12 -6.02
CA LEU A 137 28.55 7.70 -7.32
C LEU A 137 27.35 7.44 -8.23
N VAL A 138 27.01 8.40 -9.09
CA VAL A 138 25.90 8.30 -10.06
C VAL A 138 26.18 7.11 -11.00
N PRO A 139 25.37 6.04 -10.99
CA PRO A 139 25.45 5.04 -12.03
C PRO A 139 25.05 5.67 -13.37
N LYS A 140 25.85 5.45 -14.41
CA LYS A 140 25.56 5.96 -15.76
C LYS A 140 24.62 5.00 -16.50
N GLU A 141 23.35 4.85 -16.12
CA GLU A 141 22.45 4.05 -16.96
C GLU A 141 20.94 4.25 -16.70
N ILE A 142 20.39 5.37 -17.20
CA ILE A 142 19.25 5.37 -18.14
C ILE A 142 19.53 6.46 -19.18
N LYS A 143 20.38 6.14 -20.18
CA LYS A 143 20.47 6.95 -21.41
C LYS A 143 19.61 6.39 -22.54
N ASP A 144 19.03 5.21 -22.32
CA ASP A 144 18.27 4.54 -23.35
C ASP A 144 16.83 5.04 -23.38
N ARG A 145 16.61 6.08 -24.21
CA ARG A 145 15.28 6.65 -24.47
C ARG A 145 14.28 5.58 -24.91
N GLU A 146 14.73 4.54 -25.60
CA GLU A 146 13.85 3.46 -26.07
C GLU A 146 13.26 2.67 -24.90
N THR A 147 14.08 2.32 -23.91
CA THR A 147 13.63 1.63 -22.69
C THR A 147 12.62 2.49 -21.90
N VAL A 148 12.84 3.80 -21.83
CA VAL A 148 11.90 4.73 -21.19
C VAL A 148 10.57 4.79 -21.93
N THR A 149 10.59 4.90 -23.26
CA THR A 149 9.37 4.93 -24.08
C THR A 149 8.58 3.64 -23.92
N LYS A 150 9.24 2.47 -24.01
CA LYS A 150 8.59 1.16 -23.79
C LYS A 150 7.97 1.05 -22.40
N PHE A 151 8.65 1.54 -21.37
CA PHE A 151 8.11 1.54 -20.01
C PHE A 151 6.87 2.43 -19.90
N LEU A 152 6.89 3.64 -20.46
CA LEU A 152 5.74 4.54 -20.45
C LEU A 152 4.55 3.98 -21.24
N GLU A 153 4.80 3.30 -22.36
CA GLU A 153 3.77 2.58 -23.11
C GLU A 153 3.15 1.44 -22.29
N ALA A 154 3.99 0.64 -21.62
CA ALA A 154 3.53 -0.42 -20.72
C ALA A 154 2.72 0.13 -19.54
N VAL A 155 3.12 1.27 -18.98
CA VAL A 155 2.38 1.98 -17.92
C VAL A 155 1.02 2.49 -18.44
N GLY A 156 0.96 3.01 -19.67
CA GLY A 156 -0.32 3.40 -20.28
C GLY A 156 -1.26 2.22 -20.51
N GLN A 157 -0.72 1.06 -20.91
CA GLN A 157 -1.50 -0.18 -21.01
C GLN A 157 -1.97 -0.67 -19.64
N PHE A 158 -1.11 -0.58 -18.61
CA PHE A 158 -1.45 -0.89 -17.22
C PHE A 158 -2.64 -0.03 -16.75
N GLU A 159 -2.58 1.28 -16.98
CA GLU A 159 -3.64 2.23 -16.65
C GLU A 159 -4.96 1.87 -17.34
N SER A 160 -4.93 1.56 -18.65
CA SER A 160 -6.11 1.15 -19.41
C SER A 160 -6.74 -0.11 -18.82
N ILE A 161 -5.95 -1.17 -18.59
CA ILE A 161 -6.45 -2.45 -18.08
C ILE A 161 -7.18 -2.27 -16.74
N MET A 162 -6.62 -1.46 -15.85
CA MET A 162 -7.21 -1.22 -14.54
C MET A 162 -8.48 -0.38 -14.64
N ASN A 163 -8.48 0.70 -15.43
CA ASN A 163 -9.66 1.55 -15.62
C ASN A 163 -10.80 0.83 -16.38
N ASP A 164 -10.47 -0.05 -17.32
CA ASP A 164 -11.43 -0.87 -18.06
C ASP A 164 -12.14 -1.92 -17.18
N SER A 165 -11.57 -2.26 -16.01
CA SER A 165 -12.20 -3.16 -15.05
C SER A 165 -13.49 -2.59 -14.45
N GLY A 166 -13.61 -1.25 -14.38
CA GLY A 166 -14.76 -0.55 -13.80
C GLY A 166 -14.85 -0.56 -12.27
N PHE A 167 -13.97 -1.30 -11.58
CA PHE A 167 -13.96 -1.38 -10.11
C PHE A 167 -12.96 -0.42 -9.47
N ILE A 168 -11.80 -0.23 -10.11
CA ILE A 168 -10.70 0.60 -9.63
C ILE A 168 -10.45 1.69 -10.67
N THR A 169 -10.27 2.93 -10.21
CA THR A 169 -9.89 4.05 -11.08
C THR A 169 -8.48 4.51 -10.75
N LEU A 170 -7.61 4.50 -11.75
CA LEU A 170 -6.27 5.07 -11.70
C LEU A 170 -6.28 6.44 -12.36
N THR A 171 -5.84 7.45 -11.62
CA THR A 171 -5.64 8.81 -12.14
C THR A 171 -4.18 9.18 -12.02
N ARG A 172 -3.51 9.46 -13.14
CA ARG A 172 -2.11 9.87 -13.14
C ARG A 172 -1.93 11.21 -12.42
N LEU A 173 -0.93 11.28 -11.56
CA LEU A 173 -0.61 12.48 -10.80
C LEU A 173 0.18 13.48 -11.65
N THR A 174 -0.13 14.75 -11.45
CA THR A 174 0.57 15.86 -12.10
C THR A 174 1.87 16.22 -11.37
N SER A 175 2.79 16.92 -12.04
CA SER A 175 4.03 17.41 -11.40
C SER A 175 3.74 18.27 -10.16
N ASP A 176 2.67 19.07 -10.21
CA ASP A 176 2.27 19.97 -9.11
C ASP A 176 1.74 19.19 -7.90
N GLU A 177 1.03 18.08 -8.11
CA GLU A 177 0.58 17.19 -7.02
C GLU A 177 1.73 16.39 -6.39
N ILE A 178 2.78 16.10 -7.17
CA ILE A 178 3.95 15.35 -6.69
C ILE A 178 4.85 16.25 -5.82
N ILE A 179 5.26 17.41 -6.36
CA ILE A 179 6.20 18.32 -5.70
C ILE A 179 5.47 19.19 -4.66
N GLY A 180 4.23 19.58 -4.97
CA GLY A 180 3.49 20.59 -4.24
C GLY A 180 3.53 21.94 -4.95
N THR A 181 2.58 22.78 -4.59
CA THR A 181 2.54 24.20 -4.96
C THR A 181 2.82 25.06 -3.74
N ARG A 182 2.82 26.39 -3.88
CA ARG A 182 2.97 27.28 -2.72
C ARG A 182 1.84 27.16 -1.69
N GLU A 183 0.68 26.66 -2.11
CA GLU A 183 -0.53 26.60 -1.28
C GLU A 183 -0.90 25.15 -0.89
N THR A 184 -0.47 24.16 -1.66
CA THR A 184 -0.82 22.75 -1.46
C THR A 184 0.43 21.88 -1.35
N ALA A 185 0.55 21.14 -0.25
CA ALA A 185 1.66 20.22 -0.05
C ALA A 185 1.67 19.09 -1.10
N GLY A 186 2.86 18.77 -1.63
CA GLY A 186 3.05 17.65 -2.55
C GLY A 186 3.03 16.30 -1.84
N ILE A 187 2.86 15.19 -2.57
CA ILE A 187 2.88 13.84 -1.98
C ILE A 187 4.20 13.54 -1.28
N VAL A 188 5.31 14.04 -1.82
CA VAL A 188 6.64 13.86 -1.20
C VAL A 188 6.71 14.59 0.14
N GLU A 189 6.20 15.83 0.22
CA GLU A 189 6.15 16.61 1.46
C GLU A 189 5.19 16.00 2.48
N LYS A 190 4.05 15.48 2.01
CA LYS A 190 3.08 14.73 2.82
C LYS A 190 3.75 13.48 3.44
N TYR A 191 4.58 12.77 2.69
CA TYR A 191 5.33 11.59 3.17
C TYR A 191 6.30 11.95 4.30
N PHE A 192 7.04 13.04 4.16
CA PHE A 192 7.98 13.47 5.20
C PHE A 192 7.31 14.08 6.45
N SER A 193 6.07 14.56 6.34
CA SER A 193 5.30 15.10 7.47
C SER A 193 4.39 14.07 8.15
N LEU A 194 4.25 12.88 7.56
CA LEU A 194 3.28 11.83 7.93
C LEU A 194 1.84 12.37 8.03
N SER A 195 1.50 13.34 7.18
CA SER A 195 0.20 14.01 7.19
C SER A 195 -0.36 14.19 5.79
N GLN A 196 -1.67 14.17 5.65
CA GLN A 196 -2.38 14.52 4.41
C GLN A 196 -2.85 15.97 4.39
N THR A 197 -2.66 16.74 5.47
CA THR A 197 -3.05 18.15 5.53
C THR A 197 -2.25 18.99 4.53
N ASP A 198 -2.89 19.97 3.91
CA ASP A 198 -2.24 20.85 2.92
C ASP A 198 -1.33 21.91 3.56
N THR A 199 -1.35 22.05 4.89
CA THR A 199 -0.45 22.96 5.63
C THR A 199 0.92 22.33 5.86
N THR A 200 1.93 22.91 5.21
CA THR A 200 3.34 22.51 5.27
C THR A 200 3.97 22.81 6.64
N MET A 201 3.93 21.85 7.56
CA MET A 201 4.84 21.85 8.71
C MET A 201 5.98 20.87 8.44
N LEU A 202 7.16 21.40 8.09
CA LEU A 202 8.36 20.60 7.95
C LEU A 202 8.77 20.08 9.34
N LYS A 203 8.91 18.76 9.45
CA LYS A 203 9.32 18.06 10.68
C LYS A 203 10.76 17.55 10.53
N ASP A 204 11.50 17.55 11.63
CA ASP A 204 12.84 16.97 11.67
C ASP A 204 12.77 15.43 11.72
N ILE A 205 13.69 14.75 11.03
CA ILE A 205 13.80 13.29 11.05
C ILE A 205 14.97 12.89 11.94
N SER A 206 14.68 12.14 13.00
CA SER A 206 15.69 11.59 13.91
C SER A 206 15.83 10.10 13.69
N LEU A 207 17.02 9.67 13.27
CA LEU A 207 17.39 8.26 13.12
C LEU A 207 18.21 7.82 14.34
N GLY A 208 17.54 7.23 15.33
CA GLY A 208 18.19 6.58 16.46
C GLY A 208 18.52 5.11 16.17
N ALA A 209 19.40 4.51 16.96
CA ALA A 209 19.72 3.08 16.84
C ALA A 209 18.51 2.18 17.20
N ASP A 210 17.65 2.65 18.12
CA ASP A 210 16.49 1.89 18.61
C ASP A 210 15.15 2.45 18.11
N GLU A 211 15.07 3.75 17.81
CA GLU A 211 13.82 4.42 17.44
C GLU A 211 14.04 5.44 16.32
N MET A 212 13.13 5.43 15.34
CA MET A 212 13.03 6.44 14.30
C MET A 212 11.88 7.40 14.65
N LYS A 213 12.10 8.70 14.52
CA LYS A 213 11.10 9.73 14.80
C LYS A 213 11.01 10.76 13.69
N ILE A 214 9.80 11.28 13.49
CA ILE A 214 9.52 12.37 12.56
C ILE A 214 8.77 13.45 13.36
N GLY A 215 9.47 14.53 13.71
CA GLY A 215 8.99 15.49 14.71
C GLY A 215 8.76 14.79 16.05
N ASP A 216 7.53 14.86 16.55
CA ASP A 216 7.11 14.18 17.78
C ASP A 216 6.62 12.74 17.55
N ASP A 217 6.34 12.37 16.29
CA ASP A 217 5.79 11.06 15.94
C ASP A 217 6.88 9.97 16.01
N ILE A 218 6.62 8.91 16.78
CA ILE A 218 7.49 7.75 16.92
C ILE A 218 7.00 6.65 15.99
N LEU A 219 7.89 6.15 15.13
CA LEU A 219 7.57 5.13 14.14
C LEU A 219 7.69 3.71 14.71
N CYS A 220 6.76 2.86 14.33
CA CYS A 220 6.73 1.43 14.61
C CYS A 220 6.50 0.68 13.30
N LEU A 221 7.50 -0.13 12.90
CA LEU A 221 7.45 -0.87 11.64
C LEU A 221 7.25 -2.36 11.91
N HIS A 222 6.31 -2.96 11.18
CA HIS A 222 6.14 -4.40 11.09
C HIS A 222 6.34 -4.83 9.65
N THR A 223 7.14 -5.87 9.43
CA THR A 223 7.50 -6.36 8.09
C THR A 223 7.03 -7.79 7.89
N LEU A 224 6.67 -8.10 6.63
CA LEU A 224 6.47 -9.45 6.12
C LEU A 224 7.49 -9.65 5.01
N SER A 225 8.69 -10.11 5.40
CA SER A 225 9.85 -10.24 4.52
C SER A 225 10.33 -11.68 4.32
N ASP A 226 9.79 -12.66 5.07
CA ASP A 226 10.13 -14.08 4.96
C ASP A 226 8.91 -14.90 4.52
N ALA A 227 9.14 -15.90 3.66
CA ALA A 227 8.11 -16.85 3.25
C ALA A 227 7.61 -17.72 4.41
N GLU A 228 8.44 -17.99 5.43
CA GLU A 228 8.02 -18.75 6.63
C GLU A 228 7.07 -17.96 7.55
N ASP A 229 7.00 -16.64 7.37
CA ASP A 229 6.11 -15.75 8.12
C ASP A 229 4.75 -15.59 7.42
N MET A 230 4.60 -16.13 6.21
CA MET A 230 3.36 -16.10 5.42
C MET A 230 2.43 -17.27 5.78
N PRO A 231 1.11 -17.10 5.57
CA PRO A 231 0.12 -18.15 5.81
C PRO A 231 0.25 -19.27 4.78
N GLY A 232 -0.21 -20.47 5.14
CA GLY A 232 -0.18 -21.62 4.23
C GLY A 232 -1.13 -21.49 3.04
N LYS A 233 -2.11 -20.58 3.09
CA LYS A 233 -3.04 -20.26 2.00
C LYS A 233 -3.33 -18.77 1.99
N VAL A 234 -3.37 -18.19 0.79
CA VAL A 234 -3.85 -16.83 0.54
C VAL A 234 -5.07 -16.89 -0.38
N GLY A 235 -5.95 -15.92 -0.27
CA GLY A 235 -7.14 -15.80 -1.10
C GLY A 235 -7.37 -14.35 -1.53
N THR A 236 -8.28 -14.14 -2.47
CA THR A 236 -8.72 -12.80 -2.92
C THR A 236 -9.48 -12.07 -1.82
N ASP A 237 -10.29 -12.82 -1.07
CA ASP A 237 -11.20 -12.30 -0.07
C ASP A 237 -11.32 -13.24 1.14
N THR A 238 -11.80 -12.68 2.24
CA THR A 238 -12.05 -13.35 3.51
C THR A 238 -13.44 -12.97 4.03
N ARG A 239 -14.07 -13.92 4.71
CA ARG A 239 -15.39 -13.71 5.34
C ARG A 239 -15.22 -12.93 6.63
N TYR A 240 -15.86 -11.77 6.72
CA TYR A 240 -15.87 -10.99 7.94
C TYR A 240 -16.98 -11.47 8.88
N GLU A 241 -16.62 -12.35 9.81
CA GLU A 241 -17.55 -13.06 10.70
C GLU A 241 -18.45 -12.11 11.50
N LYS A 242 -17.94 -10.95 11.96
CA LYS A 242 -18.70 -10.02 12.83
C LYS A 242 -19.95 -9.42 12.15
N LEU A 243 -19.98 -9.34 10.82
CA LEU A 243 -21.12 -8.81 10.06
C LEU A 243 -21.75 -9.85 9.13
N SER A 244 -21.20 -11.07 9.11
CA SER A 244 -21.76 -12.17 8.34
C SER A 244 -22.81 -12.91 9.16
N THR A 245 -23.80 -13.48 8.48
CA THR A 245 -24.82 -14.35 9.06
C THR A 245 -24.83 -15.68 8.31
N ASP A 246 -25.58 -16.67 8.81
CA ASP A 246 -25.74 -17.96 8.12
C ASP A 246 -26.34 -17.83 6.71
N ARG A 247 -26.99 -16.71 6.40
CA ARG A 247 -27.65 -16.45 5.11
C ARG A 247 -26.98 -15.39 4.26
N SER A 248 -25.99 -14.67 4.80
CA SER A 248 -25.35 -13.54 4.11
C SER A 248 -23.90 -13.38 4.52
N ASP A 249 -23.00 -13.42 3.54
CA ASP A 249 -21.57 -13.21 3.76
C ASP A 249 -21.20 -11.75 3.50
N CYS A 250 -20.63 -11.09 4.50
CA CYS A 250 -19.91 -9.83 4.31
C CYS A 250 -18.45 -10.17 4.06
N ARG A 251 -17.93 -9.85 2.87
CA ARG A 251 -16.56 -10.18 2.49
C ARG A 251 -15.69 -8.94 2.38
N LEU A 252 -14.41 -9.13 2.69
CA LEU A 252 -13.37 -8.13 2.59
C LEU A 252 -12.11 -8.74 1.96
N SER A 253 -11.22 -7.93 1.42
CA SER A 253 -9.91 -8.36 0.93
C SER A 253 -9.14 -9.10 2.02
N PHE A 254 -8.24 -9.98 1.59
CA PHE A 254 -7.38 -10.74 2.50
C PHE A 254 -6.51 -9.83 3.38
N ALA A 255 -6.04 -8.70 2.85
CA ALA A 255 -5.26 -7.69 3.58
C ALA A 255 -6.12 -6.66 4.36
N SER A 256 -7.44 -6.79 4.37
CA SER A 256 -8.31 -5.86 5.13
C SER A 256 -8.00 -5.73 6.63
N PRO A 257 -7.52 -6.75 7.37
CA PRO A 257 -7.13 -6.62 8.78
C PRO A 257 -6.06 -5.57 9.02
N VAL A 258 -5.11 -5.43 8.10
CA VAL A 258 -3.96 -4.51 8.19
C VAL A 258 -4.16 -3.19 7.46
N GLY A 259 -5.31 -3.02 6.78
CA GLY A 259 -5.74 -1.76 6.18
C GLY A 259 -6.84 -1.09 6.99
N VAL A 260 -8.04 -1.03 6.43
CA VAL A 260 -9.17 -0.27 6.99
C VAL A 260 -9.58 -0.73 8.41
N LEU A 261 -9.36 -1.99 8.76
CA LEU A 261 -9.74 -2.52 10.09
C LEU A 261 -8.74 -2.14 11.20
N LEU A 262 -7.58 -1.60 10.85
CA LEU A 262 -6.55 -1.20 11.81
C LEU A 262 -6.77 0.26 12.24
N SER A 263 -7.23 0.46 13.47
CA SER A 263 -7.64 1.77 14.01
C SER A 263 -6.49 2.64 14.54
N CYS A 264 -5.38 2.75 13.80
CA CYS A 264 -4.24 3.58 14.13
C CYS A 264 -3.75 4.41 12.93
N ASN A 265 -2.91 5.41 13.16
CA ASN A 265 -2.23 6.10 12.07
C ASN A 265 -1.18 5.15 11.49
N HIS A 266 -1.35 4.77 10.22
CA HIS A 266 -0.43 3.88 9.56
C HIS A 266 -0.41 4.03 8.05
N ILE A 267 0.70 3.59 7.46
CA ILE A 267 0.86 3.39 6.03
C ILE A 267 1.09 1.91 5.81
N TYR A 268 0.26 1.30 4.97
CA TYR A 268 0.49 -0.06 4.49
C TYR A 268 1.19 0.02 3.13
N ASN A 269 2.46 -0.38 3.07
CA ASN A 269 3.23 -0.43 1.84
C ASN A 269 3.24 -1.85 1.28
N GLN A 270 2.77 -2.03 0.05
CA GLN A 270 2.76 -3.31 -0.67
C GLN A 270 3.67 -3.21 -1.90
N TYR A 271 4.70 -4.06 -1.95
CA TYR A 271 5.68 -4.09 -3.02
C TYR A 271 5.62 -5.40 -3.79
N ILE A 272 5.67 -5.29 -5.12
CA ILE A 272 5.91 -6.40 -6.03
C ILE A 272 7.09 -6.02 -6.92
N PHE A 273 8.17 -6.77 -6.83
CA PHE A 273 9.36 -6.62 -7.66
C PHE A 273 9.30 -7.64 -8.79
N ILE A 274 9.15 -7.13 -10.01
CA ILE A 274 9.16 -7.92 -11.24
C ILE A 274 10.63 -8.06 -11.65
N ASP A 275 11.23 -9.20 -11.35
CA ASP A 275 12.59 -9.54 -11.75
C ASP A 275 12.59 -10.44 -13.01
N ASP A 276 13.78 -10.82 -13.48
CA ASP A 276 13.92 -11.83 -14.54
C ASP A 276 13.50 -13.21 -14.01
N HIS A 277 12.28 -13.61 -14.39
CA HIS A 277 11.70 -14.91 -14.07
C HIS A 277 12.64 -16.09 -14.41
N THR A 278 13.30 -16.04 -15.57
CA THR A 278 14.15 -17.15 -16.02
C THR A 278 15.43 -17.26 -15.20
N GLU A 279 15.96 -16.14 -14.75
CA GLU A 279 17.11 -16.09 -13.87
C GLU A 279 16.77 -16.60 -12.46
N ASN A 280 15.60 -16.22 -11.93
CA ASN A 280 15.09 -16.68 -10.65
C ASN A 280 14.94 -18.21 -10.63
N LEU A 281 14.30 -18.79 -11.65
CA LEU A 281 14.15 -20.26 -11.75
C LEU A 281 15.51 -20.97 -11.82
N LYS A 282 16.46 -20.48 -12.63
CA LYS A 282 17.82 -21.05 -12.70
C LYS A 282 18.54 -21.01 -11.35
N GLN A 283 18.34 -19.94 -10.57
CA GLN A 283 18.89 -19.83 -9.23
C GLN A 283 18.28 -20.87 -8.29
N PHE A 284 16.96 -21.06 -8.33
CA PHE A 284 16.28 -22.10 -7.55
C PHE A 284 16.70 -23.52 -7.94
N GLU A 285 16.84 -23.82 -9.23
CA GLU A 285 17.38 -25.10 -9.71
C GLU A 285 18.81 -25.36 -9.20
N LYS A 286 19.65 -24.33 -9.17
CA LYS A 286 21.00 -24.43 -8.60
C LYS A 286 20.94 -24.67 -7.09
N MET A 287 20.05 -23.99 -6.37
CA MET A 287 19.84 -24.20 -4.94
C MET A 287 19.36 -25.62 -4.65
N ALA A 288 18.37 -26.13 -5.39
CA ALA A 288 17.87 -27.50 -5.26
C ALA A 288 18.98 -28.55 -5.49
N ARG A 289 19.82 -28.36 -6.51
CA ARG A 289 20.99 -29.24 -6.78
C ARG A 289 22.01 -29.20 -5.64
N ASN A 290 22.31 -28.03 -5.10
CA ASN A 290 23.22 -27.88 -3.96
C ASN A 290 22.65 -28.52 -2.69
N MET A 291 21.35 -28.37 -2.44
CA MET A 291 20.69 -29.01 -1.31
C MET A 291 20.68 -30.54 -1.46
N HIS A 292 20.54 -31.04 -2.69
CA HIS A 292 20.62 -32.48 -2.99
C HIS A 292 21.99 -33.09 -2.68
N SER A 293 23.09 -32.41 -3.04
CA SER A 293 24.43 -32.91 -2.72
C SER A 293 24.70 -32.93 -1.21
N LEU A 294 24.09 -32.01 -0.46
CA LEU A 294 24.17 -31.91 1.00
C LEU A 294 23.07 -32.69 1.75
N SER A 295 22.11 -33.30 1.05
CA SER A 295 20.91 -33.89 1.66
C SER A 295 21.18 -35.20 2.41
N LYS A 296 22.35 -35.82 2.18
CA LYS A 296 22.82 -36.99 2.95
C LYS A 296 23.13 -36.65 4.41
N TYR A 297 23.32 -35.36 4.73
CA TYR A 297 23.79 -34.90 6.04
C TYR A 297 22.69 -34.24 6.89
N SER A 298 21.53 -33.89 6.33
CA SER A 298 20.44 -33.24 7.08
C SER A 298 19.07 -33.48 6.47
N ARG A 299 18.10 -33.86 7.32
CA ARG A 299 16.68 -34.01 6.97
C ARG A 299 16.04 -32.65 6.61
N ALA A 300 16.48 -31.56 7.22
CA ALA A 300 15.98 -30.22 6.89
C ALA A 300 16.30 -29.84 5.43
N ASN A 301 17.50 -30.19 4.96
CA ASN A 301 17.89 -29.96 3.55
C ASN A 301 17.04 -30.78 2.57
N GLN A 302 16.57 -31.97 2.97
CA GLN A 302 15.67 -32.78 2.14
C GLN A 302 14.30 -32.10 2.00
N ILE A 303 13.77 -31.53 3.09
CA ILE A 303 12.48 -30.83 3.11
C ILE A 303 12.55 -29.55 2.27
N ASN A 304 13.59 -28.73 2.48
CA ASN A 304 13.77 -27.50 1.71
C ASN A 304 13.94 -27.79 0.21
N LYS A 305 14.63 -28.88 -0.14
CA LYS A 305 14.72 -29.34 -1.54
C LYS A 305 13.34 -29.66 -2.11
N SER A 306 12.51 -30.42 -1.38
CA SER A 306 11.17 -30.76 -1.87
C SER A 306 10.30 -29.52 -2.09
N TRP A 307 10.39 -28.51 -1.22
CA TRP A 307 9.66 -27.26 -1.40
C TRP A 307 10.14 -26.46 -2.61
N ILE A 308 11.45 -26.40 -2.85
CA ILE A 308 11.97 -25.74 -4.06
C ILE A 308 11.53 -26.50 -5.33
N GLU A 309 11.55 -27.83 -5.32
CA GLU A 309 11.07 -28.64 -6.45
C GLU A 309 9.57 -28.44 -6.70
N GLU A 310 8.75 -28.35 -5.64
CA GLU A 310 7.32 -28.04 -5.72
C GLU A 310 7.09 -26.65 -6.33
N TYR A 311 7.80 -25.63 -5.85
CA TYR A 311 7.76 -24.27 -6.40
C TYR A 311 8.12 -24.24 -7.89
N LEU A 312 9.20 -24.92 -8.29
CA LEU A 312 9.62 -25.03 -9.69
C LEU A 312 8.56 -25.74 -10.55
N ASN A 313 7.96 -26.82 -10.04
CA ASN A 313 6.94 -27.57 -10.74
C ASN A 313 5.65 -26.73 -10.93
N GLU A 314 5.22 -25.98 -9.92
CA GLU A 314 4.08 -25.07 -10.03
C GLU A 314 4.35 -23.97 -11.05
N ALA A 315 5.53 -23.34 -10.99
CA ALA A 315 5.94 -22.30 -11.94
C ALA A 315 5.85 -22.80 -13.39
N HIS A 316 6.36 -24.00 -13.67
CA HIS A 316 6.34 -24.59 -15.01
C HIS A 316 4.97 -25.12 -15.44
N SER A 317 4.22 -25.76 -14.54
CA SER A 317 2.95 -26.40 -14.88
C SER A 317 1.82 -25.41 -15.10
N LEU A 318 1.76 -24.36 -14.29
CA LEU A 318 0.72 -23.33 -14.34
C LEU A 318 1.17 -22.08 -15.10
N GLY A 319 2.45 -21.99 -15.50
CA GLY A 319 3.00 -20.83 -16.20
C GLY A 319 3.06 -19.58 -15.32
N LEU A 320 3.27 -19.76 -14.02
CA LEU A 320 3.30 -18.66 -13.05
C LEU A 320 4.63 -17.92 -13.10
N ILE A 321 4.56 -16.59 -13.00
CA ILE A 321 5.73 -15.73 -13.04
C ILE A 321 6.22 -15.50 -11.61
N SER A 322 7.47 -15.90 -11.38
CA SER A 322 8.18 -15.71 -10.11
C SER A 322 8.54 -14.24 -9.92
N VAL A 323 8.11 -13.67 -8.79
CA VAL A 323 8.35 -12.27 -8.38
C VAL A 323 8.81 -12.24 -6.93
N ARG A 324 9.41 -11.12 -6.50
CA ARG A 324 9.60 -10.87 -5.07
C ARG A 324 8.49 -9.98 -4.55
N CYS A 325 8.07 -10.25 -3.32
CA CYS A 325 7.05 -9.48 -2.63
C CYS A 325 7.58 -9.00 -1.28
N HIS A 326 7.12 -7.83 -0.86
CA HIS A 326 7.29 -7.33 0.50
C HIS A 326 6.06 -6.54 0.91
N CYS A 327 5.62 -6.74 2.14
CA CYS A 327 4.59 -5.92 2.74
C CYS A 327 5.10 -5.37 4.07
N ASN A 328 4.83 -4.10 4.34
CA ASN A 328 5.11 -3.54 5.65
C ASN A 328 4.02 -2.57 6.11
N ILE A 329 3.87 -2.51 7.43
CA ILE A 329 2.94 -1.62 8.12
C ILE A 329 3.78 -0.66 8.94
N MET A 330 3.76 0.59 8.53
CA MET A 330 4.43 1.68 9.21
C MET A 330 3.41 2.47 10.00
N ALA A 331 3.33 2.22 11.30
CA ALA A 331 2.42 2.93 12.19
C ALA A 331 3.17 3.97 13.04
N TRP A 332 2.47 5.01 13.49
CA TRP A 332 3.06 6.03 14.35
C TRP A 332 2.09 6.60 15.38
N SER A 333 2.65 7.16 16.45
CA SER A 333 1.93 7.95 17.48
C SER A 333 2.93 8.90 18.15
N ASP A 334 2.42 10.00 18.69
CA ASP A 334 3.15 10.96 19.53
C ASP A 334 3.23 10.51 21.00
N ASP A 335 2.41 9.54 21.42
CA ASP A 335 2.42 8.95 22.75
C ASP A 335 3.07 7.55 22.78
N ARG A 336 4.01 7.35 23.71
CA ARG A 336 4.69 6.07 23.92
C ARG A 336 3.77 4.98 24.45
N ASP A 337 2.74 5.32 25.22
CA ASP A 337 1.81 4.32 25.73
C ASP A 337 0.82 3.88 24.66
N GLU A 338 0.28 4.83 23.86
CA GLU A 338 -0.50 4.49 22.66
C GLU A 338 0.34 3.65 21.67
N LEU A 339 1.62 3.97 21.46
CA LEU A 339 2.50 3.21 20.57
C LEU A 339 2.62 1.73 20.98
N LYS A 340 2.62 1.41 22.28
CA LYS A 340 2.62 0.01 22.75
C LYS A 340 1.33 -0.70 22.40
N HIS A 341 0.19 0.00 22.52
CA HIS A 341 -1.11 -0.53 22.10
C HIS A 341 -1.13 -0.77 20.59
N ILE A 342 -0.71 0.22 19.79
CA ILE A 342 -0.60 0.12 18.33
C ILE A 342 0.27 -1.09 17.93
N LYS A 343 1.41 -1.29 18.60
CA LYS A 343 2.29 -2.43 18.31
C LYS A 343 1.58 -3.77 18.53
N ASN A 344 0.84 -3.90 19.63
CA ASN A 344 0.08 -5.13 19.93
C ASN A 344 -1.09 -5.30 18.96
N ASP A 345 -1.76 -4.22 18.59
CA ASP A 345 -2.89 -4.23 17.66
C ASP A 345 -2.44 -4.65 16.26
N VAL A 346 -1.37 -4.06 15.73
CA VAL A 346 -0.77 -4.45 14.44
C VAL A 346 -0.35 -5.92 14.47
N GLY A 347 0.31 -6.37 15.54
CA GLY A 347 0.67 -7.78 15.71
C GLY A 347 -0.54 -8.71 15.72
N SER A 348 -1.64 -8.28 16.35
CA SER A 348 -2.90 -9.04 16.40
C SER A 348 -3.61 -9.09 15.04
N GLN A 349 -3.61 -8.00 14.27
CA GLN A 349 -4.19 -7.97 12.92
C GLN A 349 -3.38 -8.84 11.95
N LEU A 350 -2.06 -8.82 12.03
CA LEU A 350 -1.20 -9.71 11.24
C LEU A 350 -1.45 -11.18 11.59
N ALA A 351 -1.63 -11.50 12.87
CA ALA A 351 -2.00 -12.85 13.29
C ALA A 351 -3.39 -13.29 12.79
N LEU A 352 -4.34 -12.37 12.61
CA LEU A 352 -5.64 -12.65 11.98
C LEU A 352 -5.51 -13.01 10.50
N MET A 353 -4.49 -12.50 9.81
CA MET A 353 -4.12 -12.94 8.46
C MET A 353 -3.30 -14.25 8.46
N GLU A 354 -3.12 -14.89 9.62
CA GLU A 354 -2.24 -16.04 9.83
C GLU A 354 -0.76 -15.76 9.51
N CYS A 355 -0.37 -14.48 9.44
CA CYS A 355 1.02 -14.06 9.28
C CYS A 355 1.73 -13.96 10.63
N LYS A 356 3.04 -14.22 10.67
CA LYS A 356 3.86 -13.97 11.85
C LYS A 356 4.34 -12.51 11.86
N PRO A 357 3.96 -11.70 12.85
CA PRO A 357 4.40 -10.31 12.90
C PRO A 357 5.87 -10.19 13.27
N ARG A 358 6.69 -9.64 12.37
CA ARG A 358 8.08 -9.26 12.66
C ARG A 358 8.17 -7.77 12.88
N HIS A 359 8.49 -7.37 14.12
CA HIS A 359 8.78 -5.98 14.44
C HIS A 359 10.22 -5.65 14.05
N ASN A 360 10.40 -4.88 12.99
CA ASN A 360 11.73 -4.49 12.53
C ASN A 360 12.11 -3.14 13.16
N THR A 361 13.28 -3.09 13.80
CA THR A 361 13.85 -1.86 14.39
C THR A 361 15.10 -1.40 13.65
N THR A 362 15.85 -2.33 13.05
CA THR A 362 17.16 -2.04 12.45
C THR A 362 17.01 -1.51 11.03
N ASP A 363 16.14 -2.10 10.21
CA ASP A 363 15.96 -1.68 8.81
C ASP A 363 14.91 -0.58 8.64
N THR A 364 14.29 -0.12 9.73
CA THR A 364 13.23 0.90 9.70
C THR A 364 13.63 2.17 8.93
N PRO A 365 14.83 2.76 9.15
CA PRO A 365 15.27 3.92 8.37
C PRO A 365 15.39 3.62 6.87
N THR A 366 15.93 2.45 6.51
CA THR A 366 16.14 2.03 5.13
C THR A 366 14.80 1.79 4.43
N LEU A 367 13.88 1.09 5.09
CA LEU A 367 12.55 0.79 4.58
C LEU A 367 11.68 2.05 4.47
N PHE A 368 11.80 2.98 5.41
CA PHE A 368 11.19 4.30 5.30
C PHE A 368 11.72 5.07 4.08
N TRP A 369 13.04 5.01 3.84
CA TRP A 369 13.66 5.70 2.70
C TRP A 369 13.24 5.11 1.36
N ALA A 370 13.13 3.79 1.27
CA ALA A 370 12.65 3.10 0.07
C ALA A 370 11.15 3.39 -0.20
N GLY A 371 10.37 3.69 0.85
CA GLY A 371 8.97 4.08 0.76
C GLY A 371 8.71 5.50 0.23
N ILE A 372 9.75 6.33 0.10
CA ILE A 372 9.63 7.66 -0.49
C ILE A 372 9.13 7.52 -1.94
N PRO A 373 8.10 8.28 -2.37
CA PRO A 373 7.66 8.31 -3.76
C PRO A 373 8.82 8.55 -4.72
N GLY A 374 9.13 7.59 -5.60
CA GLY A 374 10.25 7.67 -6.54
C GLY A 374 11.59 7.06 -6.07
N ASN A 375 11.67 6.48 -4.87
CA ASN A 375 12.88 5.83 -4.35
C ASN A 375 12.71 4.31 -4.11
N GLN A 376 11.72 3.68 -4.75
CA GLN A 376 11.42 2.26 -4.58
C GLN A 376 12.60 1.34 -4.99
N ALA A 377 13.47 1.80 -5.87
CA ALA A 377 14.64 1.04 -6.34
C ALA A 377 15.76 0.91 -5.29
N ASP A 378 15.75 1.72 -4.23
CA ASP A 378 16.71 1.61 -3.11
C ASP A 378 16.26 0.58 -2.06
N PHE A 379 15.19 -0.18 -2.36
CA PHE A 379 14.64 -1.18 -1.46
C PHE A 379 15.63 -2.35 -1.24
N PRO A 380 15.89 -2.76 0.01
CA PRO A 380 16.83 -3.84 0.31
C PRO A 380 16.28 -5.20 -0.12
N ALA A 381 17.02 -5.90 -0.99
CA ALA A 381 16.57 -7.16 -1.58
C ALA A 381 16.38 -8.29 -0.55
N GLU A 382 17.10 -8.26 0.57
CA GLU A 382 16.99 -9.21 1.68
C GLU A 382 15.69 -9.10 2.48
N GLU A 383 15.03 -7.95 2.47
CA GLU A 383 13.73 -7.75 3.13
C GLU A 383 12.58 -8.06 2.15
N SER A 384 12.74 -9.05 1.29
CA SER A 384 11.70 -9.51 0.37
C SER A 384 11.76 -11.01 0.16
N PHE A 385 10.61 -11.64 -0.07
CA PHE A 385 10.51 -13.08 -0.30
C PHE A 385 10.01 -13.39 -1.71
N TYR A 386 10.35 -14.57 -2.22
CA TYR A 386 9.89 -15.01 -3.54
C TYR A 386 8.51 -15.65 -3.47
N THR A 387 7.66 -15.29 -4.41
CA THR A 387 6.31 -15.82 -4.58
C THR A 387 5.93 -15.73 -6.07
N PHE A 388 4.65 -15.91 -6.41
CA PHE A 388 4.13 -15.60 -7.74
C PHE A 388 3.22 -14.38 -7.72
N ILE A 389 2.99 -13.78 -8.89
CA ILE A 389 2.17 -12.57 -9.04
C ILE A 389 0.80 -12.77 -8.41
N GLU A 390 0.15 -13.90 -8.66
CA GLU A 390 -1.18 -14.24 -8.17
C GLU A 390 -1.25 -14.18 -6.63
N GLN A 391 -0.30 -14.80 -5.93
CA GLN A 391 -0.26 -14.83 -4.47
C GLN A 391 0.15 -13.48 -3.89
N ALA A 392 1.07 -12.75 -4.55
CA ALA A 392 1.48 -11.41 -4.12
C ALA A 392 0.31 -10.42 -4.15
N LEU A 393 -0.52 -10.48 -5.19
CA LEU A 393 -1.69 -9.61 -5.35
C LEU A 393 -2.77 -9.85 -4.29
N CYS A 394 -2.86 -11.05 -3.71
CA CYS A 394 -3.77 -11.29 -2.59
C CYS A 394 -3.44 -10.44 -1.35
N LEU A 395 -2.23 -9.89 -1.26
CA LEU A 395 -1.81 -9.02 -0.15
C LEU A 395 -2.18 -7.55 -0.38
N PHE A 396 -2.78 -7.20 -1.51
CA PHE A 396 -3.26 -5.83 -1.73
C PHE A 396 -4.55 -5.57 -0.96
N THR A 397 -4.64 -4.38 -0.39
CA THR A 397 -5.90 -3.84 0.13
C THR A 397 -6.74 -3.33 -1.04
N GLU A 398 -7.98 -3.80 -1.15
CA GLU A 398 -8.83 -3.51 -2.32
C GLU A 398 -10.00 -2.59 -1.98
N GLU A 399 -10.09 -2.08 -0.75
CA GLU A 399 -11.23 -1.28 -0.30
C GLU A 399 -10.82 0.06 0.33
N THR A 400 -11.76 0.99 0.30
CA THR A 400 -11.66 2.29 0.98
C THR A 400 -12.87 2.57 1.86
N ASN A 401 -12.75 3.63 2.66
CA ASN A 401 -13.82 4.10 3.52
C ASN A 401 -15.00 4.64 2.70
N TYR A 402 -16.20 4.58 3.27
CA TYR A 402 -17.39 5.14 2.65
C TYR A 402 -17.25 6.65 2.40
N LYS A 403 -17.74 7.11 1.25
CA LYS A 403 -17.75 8.51 0.84
C LYS A 403 -19.15 9.11 1.02
N SER A 404 -19.21 10.37 1.42
CA SER A 404 -20.48 11.12 1.43
C SER A 404 -20.94 11.40 -0.01
N SER A 405 -22.24 11.30 -0.23
CA SER A 405 -22.90 11.67 -1.49
C SER A 405 -22.89 13.18 -1.69
N LEU A 406 -22.61 13.64 -2.92
CA LEU A 406 -22.63 15.06 -3.28
C LEU A 406 -24.04 15.62 -3.55
N SER A 407 -25.06 14.77 -3.48
CA SER A 407 -26.45 15.16 -3.79
C SER A 407 -27.05 16.02 -2.67
N PRO A 408 -27.84 17.06 -3.00
CA PRO A 408 -28.56 17.85 -2.00
C PRO A 408 -29.63 17.03 -1.27
N PHE A 409 -30.09 15.94 -1.87
CA PHE A 409 -31.04 15.00 -1.26
C PHE A 409 -30.30 13.80 -0.68
N GLY A 410 -30.61 13.44 0.56
CA GLY A 410 -30.01 12.27 1.20
C GLY A 410 -30.38 12.14 2.68
N ILE A 411 -30.02 11.00 3.24
CA ILE A 411 -30.23 10.65 4.65
C ILE A 411 -28.86 10.65 5.33
N LYS A 412 -28.80 11.22 6.54
CA LYS A 412 -27.60 11.12 7.37
C LYS A 412 -27.57 9.76 8.06
N MET A 413 -26.47 9.04 7.87
CA MET A 413 -26.22 7.73 8.44
C MET A 413 -24.83 7.71 9.07
N VAL A 414 -24.57 6.72 9.92
CA VAL A 414 -23.25 6.56 10.53
C VAL A 414 -22.64 5.25 10.08
N ASP A 415 -21.42 5.31 9.58
CA ASP A 415 -20.64 4.11 9.26
C ASP A 415 -20.42 3.29 10.53
N ARG A 416 -20.71 2.00 10.43
CA ARG A 416 -20.57 1.06 11.53
C ARG A 416 -19.11 0.74 11.87
N VAL A 417 -18.19 0.82 10.91
CA VAL A 417 -16.78 0.48 11.11
C VAL A 417 -16.02 1.69 11.65
N THR A 418 -16.04 2.81 10.92
CA THR A 418 -15.28 4.00 11.31
C THR A 418 -16.03 4.91 12.28
N GLY A 419 -17.35 4.76 12.42
CA GLY A 419 -18.18 5.69 13.19
C GLY A 419 -18.36 7.06 12.54
N LYS A 420 -17.92 7.23 11.28
CA LYS A 420 -18.00 8.49 10.55
C LYS A 420 -19.45 8.78 10.16
N PRO A 421 -19.96 9.99 10.44
CA PRO A 421 -21.24 10.42 9.89
C PRO A 421 -21.11 10.65 8.38
N LEU A 422 -22.09 10.16 7.62
CA LEU A 422 -22.14 10.19 6.17
C LEU A 422 -23.48 10.71 5.70
N HIS A 423 -23.46 11.49 4.62
CA HIS A 423 -24.66 11.88 3.90
C HIS A 423 -24.84 10.93 2.72
N ILE A 424 -25.94 10.18 2.67
CA ILE A 424 -26.16 9.14 1.68
C ILE A 424 -27.41 9.47 0.86
N ASP A 425 -27.23 9.63 -0.46
CA ASP A 425 -28.35 9.74 -1.39
C ASP A 425 -28.78 8.34 -1.83
N ILE A 426 -30.03 8.00 -1.52
CA ILE A 426 -30.62 6.71 -1.87
C ILE A 426 -31.28 6.72 -3.25
N SER A 427 -31.45 7.88 -3.91
CA SER A 427 -32.30 8.02 -5.10
C SER A 427 -31.57 8.57 -6.32
N ASP A 428 -31.13 9.82 -6.31
CA ASP A 428 -30.68 10.50 -7.52
C ASP A 428 -29.25 10.10 -7.90
N LEU A 429 -28.34 9.97 -6.92
CA LEU A 429 -26.97 9.52 -7.16
C LEU A 429 -26.91 8.05 -7.65
N PRO A 430 -27.60 7.08 -7.03
CA PRO A 430 -27.63 5.71 -7.54
C PRO A 430 -28.24 5.61 -8.95
N MET A 431 -29.26 6.41 -9.25
CA MET A 431 -29.87 6.45 -10.58
C MET A 431 -28.93 7.03 -11.64
N LYS A 432 -28.21 8.11 -11.31
CA LYS A 432 -27.16 8.68 -12.19
C LYS A 432 -26.00 7.71 -12.42
N ARG A 433 -25.65 6.92 -11.42
CA ARG A 433 -24.64 5.86 -11.52
C ARG A 433 -25.16 4.59 -12.22
N GLY A 434 -26.44 4.53 -12.59
CA GLY A 434 -27.04 3.37 -13.25
C GLY A 434 -27.23 2.14 -12.34
N ILE A 435 -27.10 2.30 -11.01
CA ILE A 435 -27.26 1.22 -10.03
C ILE A 435 -28.74 0.83 -9.90
N ILE A 436 -29.64 1.82 -9.98
CA ILE A 436 -31.09 1.60 -9.96
C ILE A 436 -31.72 2.13 -11.24
N THR A 437 -32.71 1.40 -11.75
CA THR A 437 -33.48 1.79 -12.94
C THR A 437 -34.76 2.56 -12.60
N ASN A 438 -35.21 2.48 -11.35
CA ASN A 438 -36.39 3.19 -10.83
C ASN A 438 -36.16 3.59 -9.37
N ARG A 439 -36.94 4.53 -8.84
CA ARG A 439 -36.83 5.07 -7.48
C ARG A 439 -37.49 4.18 -6.40
N ASN A 440 -37.89 2.96 -6.74
CA ASN A 440 -38.39 1.99 -5.77
C ASN A 440 -37.21 1.30 -5.09
N ASN A 441 -36.98 1.65 -3.82
CA ASN A 441 -35.84 1.16 -3.06
C ASN A 441 -36.29 0.37 -1.85
N THR A 442 -35.61 -0.75 -1.57
CA THR A 442 -35.69 -1.46 -0.30
C THR A 442 -34.34 -1.33 0.39
N LEU A 443 -34.31 -0.72 1.57
CA LEU A 443 -33.09 -0.49 2.33
C LEU A 443 -32.88 -1.63 3.34
N TYR A 444 -31.77 -2.34 3.21
CA TYR A 444 -31.33 -3.34 4.19
C TYR A 444 -30.29 -2.70 5.12
N PHE A 445 -30.68 -2.44 6.37
CA PHE A 445 -29.81 -1.85 7.39
C PHE A 445 -28.87 -2.90 7.99
N CYS A 446 -27.93 -3.40 7.20
CA CYS A 446 -26.81 -4.21 7.70
C CYS A 446 -25.56 -3.35 7.99
N ARG A 447 -25.40 -2.23 7.27
CA ARG A 447 -24.13 -1.49 7.14
C ARG A 447 -24.09 -0.15 7.89
N PHE A 448 -25.24 0.41 8.24
CA PHE A 448 -25.36 1.73 8.85
C PHE A 448 -26.30 1.73 10.05
N TYR A 449 -26.05 2.59 11.02
CA TYR A 449 -27.06 2.98 12.02
C TYR A 449 -27.82 4.21 11.53
N ILE A 450 -29.16 4.19 11.67
CA ILE A 450 -29.97 5.41 11.61
C ILE A 450 -29.87 6.05 13.00
N VAL A 451 -29.54 7.34 13.04
CA VAL A 451 -29.49 8.14 14.27
C VAL A 451 -30.70 9.04 14.34
#